data_AF-A0A519TRR2-F1
#
_entry.id   AF-A0A519TRR2-F1
#
_cell.length_a   1.000
_cell.length_b   1.000
_cell.length_c   1.000
_cell.angle_alpha   90.00
_cell.angle_beta   90.00
_cell.angle_gamma   90.00
#
_symmetry.space_group_name_H-M   'P 1'
#
loop_
_entity.id
_entity.type
_entity.pdbx_description
1 polymer ?
#
loop_
_entity_poly.entity_id
_entity_poly.type
_entity_poly.pdbx_seq_one_letter_code
_entity_poly.pdbx_strand_id
1 'polypeptide(L)' 'MALTTDVQQRIDTWLTPAYDADTQAEIKQLQATGQDDALTDAFYRSLEFGTGGLRGVMGAGSNRMNRYTLGMATQG' A
#
# COMPACT_ATOMS: atom_id res chain seq x y z
N MET A 1 -4.82 0.09 -16.54
CA MET A 1 -4.89 -1.38 -16.73
C MET A 1 -5.89 -1.94 -15.72
N ALA A 2 -6.51 -3.10 -15.91
CA ALA A 2 -7.35 -3.68 -14.85
C ALA A 2 -6.47 -4.20 -13.69
N LEU A 3 -6.92 -3.99 -12.44
CA LEU A 3 -6.25 -4.52 -11.25
C LEU A 3 -6.18 -6.05 -11.32
N THR A 4 -5.02 -6.62 -10.98
CA THR A 4 -4.87 -8.07 -10.88
C THR A 4 -5.56 -8.59 -9.62
N THR A 5 -5.96 -9.86 -9.62
CA THR A 5 -6.60 -10.50 -8.46
C THR A 5 -5.74 -10.38 -7.19
N ASP A 6 -4.42 -10.57 -7.31
CA ASP A 6 -3.49 -10.42 -6.18
C ASP A 6 -3.47 -9.01 -5.60
N VAL A 7 -3.47 -7.99 -6.46
CA VAL A 7 -3.52 -6.57 -6.04
C VAL A 7 -4.85 -6.28 -5.35
N GLN A 8 -5.96 -6.76 -5.92
CA GLN A 8 -7.29 -6.59 -5.34
C GLN A 8 -7.39 -7.19 -3.93
N GLN A 9 -6.88 -8.41 -3.73
CA GLN A 9 -6.87 -9.07 -2.41
C GLN A 9 -6.05 -8.29 -1.37
N ARG A 10 -4.91 -7.71 -1.78
CA ARG A 10 -4.10 -6.85 -0.91
C ARG A 10 -4.85 -5.58 -0.55
N ILE A 11 -5.50 -4.94 -1.52
CA ILE A 11 -6.34 -3.76 -1.27
C ILE A 11 -7.46 -4.10 -0.27
N ASP A 12 -8.18 -5.21 -0.46
CA ASP A 12 -9.26 -5.62 0.43
C ASP A 12 -8.77 -5.84 1.87
N THR A 13 -7.56 -6.39 2.03
CA THR A 13 -6.92 -6.52 3.35
C THR A 13 -6.73 -5.16 4.01
N TRP A 14 -6.34 -4.14 3.24
CA TRP A 14 -6.13 -2.77 3.71
C TRP A 14 -7.42 -1.98 3.94
N LEU A 15 -8.55 -2.46 3.42
CA LEU A 15 -9.88 -1.92 3.68
C LEU A 15 -10.56 -2.50 4.94
N THR A 16 -9.83 -3.33 5.71
CA THR A 16 -10.30 -3.87 6.99
C THR A 16 -10.11 -2.87 8.14
N PRO A 17 -10.85 -3.00 9.26
CA PRO A 17 -10.68 -2.16 10.45
C PRO A 17 -9.31 -2.28 11.14
N ALA A 18 -8.41 -3.15 10.65
CA ALA A 18 -7.02 -3.18 11.09
C ALA A 18 -6.23 -1.92 10.66
N TYR A 19 -6.70 -1.21 9.63
CA TYR A 19 -6.07 0.00 9.08
C TYR A 19 -6.91 1.24 9.40
N ASP A 20 -6.27 2.37 9.59
CA ASP A 20 -6.93 3.63 9.95
C ASP A 20 -7.80 4.18 8.82
N ALA A 21 -8.77 5.01 9.21
CA ALA A 21 -9.76 5.56 8.29
C ALA A 21 -9.11 6.41 7.19
N ASP A 22 -8.03 7.12 7.50
CA ASP A 22 -7.29 7.93 6.53
C ASP A 22 -6.65 7.05 5.45
N THR A 23 -5.98 5.96 5.84
CA THR A 23 -5.42 4.96 4.92
C THR A 23 -6.49 4.37 4.01
N GLN A 24 -7.63 3.98 4.58
CA GLN A 24 -8.75 3.45 3.80
C GLN A 24 -9.36 4.50 2.86
N ALA A 25 -9.43 5.76 3.28
CA ALA A 25 -9.96 6.85 2.48
C ALA A 25 -9.07 7.11 1.26
N GLU A 26 -7.75 7.10 1.43
CA GLU A 26 -6.79 7.28 0.32
C GLU A 26 -6.94 6.17 -0.73
N ILE A 27 -7.04 4.90 -0.30
CA ILE A 27 -7.26 3.75 -1.18
C ILE A 27 -8.58 3.89 -1.94
N LYS A 28 -9.67 4.22 -1.23
CA LYS A 28 -11.00 4.41 -1.84
C LYS A 28 -11.01 5.58 -2.82
N GLN A 29 -10.27 6.65 -2.53
CA GLN A 29 -10.14 7.78 -3.45
C GLN A 29 -9.42 7.38 -4.73
N LEU A 30 -8.34 6.59 -4.64
CA LEU A 30 -7.64 6.07 -5.80
C LEU A 30 -8.54 5.15 -6.64
N GLN A 31 -9.35 4.30 -6.00
CA GLN A 31 -10.36 3.48 -6.67
C GLN A 31 -11.45 4.32 -7.35
N ALA A 32 -11.99 5.32 -6.66
CA ALA A 32 -13.03 6.20 -7.19
C ALA A 32 -12.54 7.07 -8.35
N THR A 33 -11.25 7.43 -8.35
CA THR A 33 -10.62 8.20 -9.43
C THR A 33 -10.14 7.33 -10.59
N GLY A 34 -10.26 6.00 -10.49
CA GLY A 34 -9.83 5.06 -11.53
C GLY A 34 -8.31 5.01 -11.71
N GLN A 35 -7.53 5.30 -10.66
CA GLN A 35 -6.07 5.30 -10.68
C GLN A 35 -5.50 3.88 -10.46
N ASP A 36 -5.89 2.95 -11.34
CA ASP A 36 -5.52 1.53 -11.23
C ASP A 36 -4.00 1.33 -11.28
N ASP A 37 -3.27 2.15 -12.03
CA ASP A 37 -1.82 2.06 -12.14
C ASP A 37 -1.15 2.48 -10.81
N ALA A 38 -1.69 3.49 -10.12
CA ALA A 38 -1.19 3.94 -8.81
C ALA A 38 -1.51 2.92 -7.71
N LEU A 39 -2.69 2.31 -7.76
CA LEU A 39 -3.07 1.20 -6.88
C LEU A 39 -2.18 -0.01 -7.14
N THR A 40 -1.95 -0.35 -8.40
CA THR A 40 -1.03 -1.44 -8.76
C THR A 40 0.36 -1.16 -8.20
N ASP A 41 0.94 0.01 -8.44
CA ASP A 41 2.26 0.38 -7.88
C ASP A 41 2.31 0.39 -6.34
N ALA A 42 1.21 0.75 -5.68
CA ALA A 42 1.12 0.76 -4.22
C ALA A 42 1.00 -0.65 -3.61
N PHE A 43 0.48 -1.63 -4.34
CA PHE A 43 0.12 -2.94 -3.80
C PHE A 43 0.78 -4.15 -4.48
N TYR A 44 1.45 -4.01 -5.63
CA TYR A 44 2.04 -5.15 -6.36
C TYR A 44 3.16 -5.87 -5.60
N ARG A 45 3.80 -5.20 -4.64
CA ARG A 45 4.83 -5.77 -3.78
C ARG A 45 4.76 -5.19 -2.37
N SER A 46 5.60 -5.71 -1.49
CA SER A 46 5.84 -5.11 -0.18
C SER A 46 7.06 -4.18 -0.26
N LEU A 47 7.05 -3.13 0.55
CA LEU A 47 8.16 -2.19 0.66
C LEU A 47 9.40 -2.95 1.13
N GLU A 48 10.44 -2.98 0.29
CA GLU A 48 11.70 -3.63 0.61
C GLU A 48 12.74 -2.60 1.05
N PHE A 49 13.41 -2.91 2.15
CA PHE A 49 14.45 -2.08 2.75
C PHE A 49 15.78 -2.48 2.13
N GLY A 50 16.25 -1.72 1.14
CA GLY A 50 17.56 -1.95 0.54
C GLY A 50 18.71 -1.61 1.49
N THR A 51 19.92 -2.09 1.18
CA THR A 51 21.17 -1.83 1.93
C THR A 51 21.60 -0.36 1.95
N GLY A 52 20.96 0.51 1.14
CA GLY A 52 21.20 1.95 1.07
C GLY A 52 20.22 2.81 1.88
N GLY A 53 19.35 2.21 2.71
CA GLY A 53 18.38 2.92 3.54
C GLY A 53 16.97 3.03 2.94
N LEU A 54 16.09 3.68 3.69
CA LEU A 54 14.66 3.86 3.38
C LEU A 54 14.45 4.87 2.25
N ARG A 55 14.19 4.41 1.02
CA ARG A 55 13.67 5.25 -0.07
C ARG A 55 12.33 4.69 -0.54
N GLY A 56 11.28 4.96 0.24
CA GLY A 56 9.90 4.61 -0.09
C GLY A 56 9.07 5.85 -0.39
N VAL A 57 8.10 5.75 -1.29
CA VAL A 57 7.09 6.79 -1.49
C VAL A 57 6.11 6.75 -0.32
N MET A 58 5.85 7.88 0.33
CA MET A 58 4.86 7.98 1.41
C MET A 58 3.44 7.78 0.86
N GLY A 59 2.60 7.04 1.60
CA GLY A 59 1.18 6.86 1.27
C GLY A 59 0.60 5.51 1.69
N ALA A 60 -0.68 5.29 1.39
CA ALA A 60 -1.36 4.01 1.61
C ALA A 60 -0.88 2.92 0.62
N GLY A 61 -0.51 1.75 1.15
CA GLY A 61 -0.17 0.57 0.35
C GLY A 61 0.98 -0.26 0.90
N SER A 62 1.05 -1.53 0.48
CA SER A 62 2.10 -2.45 0.92
C SER A 62 3.49 -2.07 0.41
N ASN A 63 3.59 -1.40 -0.74
CA ASN A 63 4.81 -0.87 -1.35
C ASN A 63 5.07 0.62 -1.02
N ARG A 64 4.35 1.18 -0.05
CA ARG A 64 4.49 2.58 0.36
C ARG A 64 5.08 2.66 1.76
N MET A 65 5.75 3.77 2.05
CA MET A 65 6.17 4.10 3.41
C MET A 65 4.96 4.63 4.18
N ASN A 66 4.58 3.90 5.22
CA ASN A 66 3.53 4.29 6.15
C ASN A 66 3.79 3.61 7.50
N ARG A 67 2.98 3.95 8.49
CA ARG A 67 3.10 3.40 9.85
C ARG A 67 3.06 1.86 9.89
N TYR A 68 2.38 1.22 8.93
CA TYR A 68 2.18 -0.22 8.88
C TYR A 68 3.38 -0.93 8.25
N THR A 69 3.97 -0.36 7.19
CA THR A 69 5.17 -0.91 6.54
C THR A 69 6.45 -0.60 7.30
N LEU A 70 6.49 0.51 8.04
CA LEU A 70 7.61 0.88 8.90
C LEU A 70 7.75 -0.06 10.12
N GLY A 71 6.63 -0.46 10.73
CA GLY A 71 6.64 -1.37 11.88
C GLY A 71 7.16 -2.78 11.57
N MET A 72 6.97 -3.26 10.33
CA MET A 72 7.51 -4.55 9.90
C MET A 72 9.04 -4.52 9.71
N ALA A 73 9.62 -3.35 9.44
CA ALA A 73 11.05 -3.22 9.18
C ALA A 73 11.91 -3.20 10.46
N THR A 74 11.30 -2.84 11.58
CA THR A 74 11.98 -2.74 12.88
C THR A 74 11.94 -4.04 13.70
N GLN A 75 11.38 -5.12 13.16
CA GLN A 75 11.43 -6.48 13.76
C GLN A 75 12.51 -7.35 13.10
N GLY A 76 13.68 -6.78 12.82
CA GLY A 76 14.88 -7.49 12.37
C GLY A 76 16.01 -7.38 13.39
#